data_AF-A0A3L7A128-F1
#
_entry.id   AF-A0A3L7A128-F1
#
_cell.length_a   1.000
_cell.length_b   1.000
_cell.length_c   1.000
_cell.angle_alpha   90.00
_cell.angle_beta   90.00
_cell.angle_gamma   90.00
#
_symmetry.space_group_name_H-M   'P 1'
#
loop_
_entity.id
_entity.type
_entity.pdbx_description
1 polymer ?
#
loop_
_entity_poly.entity_id
_entity_poly.type
_entity_poly.pdbx_seq_one_letter_code
_entity_poly.pdbx_strand_id
1 'polypeptide(L)'
;MAKIDTAKVMRRAWGLFRTSMQRFSRAVFAGFLRQAWAEAKDAPVTPYAYMQRWAAVPFGASRTQAIRIITSALECARVRAARYSRAGEPCNWSAAKHRSADIMRVAGLEALLAAETAGRGA
;
A
#
# COMPACT_ATOMS: atom_id res chain seq x y z
N MET A 1 -15.90 -5.88 0.20
CA MET A 1 -15.63 -5.17 -1.07
C MET A 1 -15.45 -3.69 -0.79
N ALA A 2 -14.26 -3.13 -1.07
CA ALA A 2 -14.12 -1.67 -1.12
C ALA A 2 -14.94 -1.19 -2.33
N LYS A 3 -15.98 -0.39 -2.12
CA LYS A 3 -16.86 0.08 -3.19
C LYS A 3 -16.03 0.99 -4.11
N ILE A 4 -15.84 0.57 -5.36
CA ILE A 4 -15.19 1.41 -6.37
C ILE A 4 -16.06 2.65 -6.57
N ASP A 5 -15.48 3.81 -6.32
CA ASP A 5 -16.13 5.10 -6.53
C ASP A 5 -16.12 5.44 -8.02
N THR A 6 -17.25 5.21 -8.67
CA THR A 6 -17.45 5.46 -10.11
C THR A 6 -17.22 6.92 -10.49
N ALA A 7 -17.49 7.87 -9.59
CA ALA A 7 -17.21 9.28 -9.86
C ALA A 7 -15.70 9.56 -9.90
N LYS A 8 -14.92 8.91 -9.04
CA LYS A 8 -13.44 8.98 -9.10
C LYS A 8 -12.89 8.32 -10.35
N VAL A 9 -13.44 7.16 -10.75
CA VAL A 9 -13.05 6.49 -12.01
C VAL A 9 -13.32 7.39 -13.21
N MET A 10 -14.51 7.98 -13.29
CA MET A 10 -14.84 8.92 -14.37
C MET A 10 -13.94 10.16 -14.38
N ARG A 11 -13.67 10.75 -13.21
CA ARG A 11 -12.74 11.88 -13.09
C ARG A 11 -11.33 11.52 -13.58
N ARG A 12 -10.86 10.31 -13.24
CA ARG A 12 -9.55 9.81 -13.68
C ARG A 12 -9.52 9.57 -15.19
N ALA A 13 -10.56 8.95 -15.76
CA ALA A 13 -10.67 8.72 -17.20
C ALA A 13 -10.66 10.05 -18.00
N TRP A 14 -11.39 11.06 -17.52
CA TRP A 14 -11.34 12.41 -18.09
C TRP A 14 -9.99 13.07 -17.95
N GLY A 15 -9.31 12.89 -16.81
CA GLY A 15 -7.95 13.34 -16.61
C GLY A 15 -7.00 12.75 -17.66
N LEU A 16 -6.97 11.42 -17.79
CA LEU A 16 -6.16 10.70 -18.77
C LEU A 16 -6.44 11.16 -20.21
N PHE A 17 -7.72 11.30 -20.57
CA PHE A 17 -8.11 11.79 -21.88
C PHE A 17 -7.58 13.20 -22.15
N ARG A 18 -7.73 14.14 -21.20
CA ARG A 18 -7.24 15.52 -21.37
C ARG A 18 -5.72 15.58 -21.52
N THR A 19 -4.97 14.74 -20.80
CA THR A 19 -3.51 14.68 -20.92
C THR A 19 -3.05 14.06 -22.25
N SER A 20 -3.86 13.20 -22.86
CA SER A 20 -3.52 12.52 -24.11
C SER A 20 -3.55 13.42 -25.36
N MET A 21 -4.19 14.58 -25.29
CA MET A 21 -4.42 15.52 -26.41
C MET A 21 -5.10 14.90 -27.64
N GLN A 22 -5.69 13.70 -27.53
CA GLN A 22 -6.40 13.05 -28.62
C GLN A 22 -7.77 13.70 -28.89
N ARG A 23 -8.23 13.65 -30.14
CA ARG A 23 -9.60 14.06 -30.47
C ARG A 23 -10.59 13.11 -29.80
N PHE A 24 -11.66 13.66 -29.25
CA PHE A 24 -12.68 12.85 -28.59
C PHE A 24 -13.33 11.88 -29.57
N SER A 25 -13.29 10.60 -29.22
CA SER A 25 -14.16 9.55 -29.77
C SER A 25 -14.62 8.65 -28.64
N ARG A 26 -15.82 8.05 -28.79
CA ARG A 26 -16.35 7.13 -27.78
C ARG A 26 -15.42 5.94 -27.55
N ALA A 27 -14.79 5.42 -28.61
CA ALA A 27 -13.86 4.31 -28.54
C ALA A 27 -12.57 4.68 -27.76
N VAL A 28 -12.00 5.85 -28.04
CA VAL A 28 -10.81 6.36 -27.34
C VAL A 28 -11.11 6.57 -25.85
N PHE A 29 -12.21 7.26 -25.53
CA PHE A 29 -12.59 7.50 -24.14
C PHE A 29 -12.90 6.20 -23.40
N ALA A 30 -13.52 5.21 -24.04
CA ALA A 30 -13.73 3.89 -23.46
C ALA A 30 -12.41 3.16 -23.15
N GLY A 31 -11.34 3.41 -23.91
CA GLY A 31 -9.98 2.98 -23.59
C GLY A 31 -9.50 3.54 -22.25
N PHE A 32 -9.57 4.86 -22.08
CA PHE A 32 -9.20 5.53 -20.82
C PHE A 32 -10.08 5.14 -19.64
N LEU A 33 -11.37 4.88 -19.88
CA LEU A 33 -12.28 4.39 -18.84
C LEU A 33 -11.87 2.99 -18.34
N ARG A 34 -11.51 2.08 -19.26
CA ARG A 34 -10.99 0.75 -18.89
C ARG A 34 -9.69 0.85 -18.11
N GLN A 35 -8.80 1.76 -18.51
CA GLN A 35 -7.56 2.02 -17.78
C GLN A 35 -7.84 2.54 -16.37
N ALA A 36 -8.67 3.58 -16.23
CA ALA A 36 -9.04 4.15 -14.93
C ALA A 36 -9.74 3.14 -14.02
N TRP A 37 -10.56 2.25 -14.59
CA TRP A 37 -11.19 1.15 -13.86
C TRP A 37 -10.16 0.12 -13.36
N ALA A 38 -9.19 -0.25 -14.21
CA ALA A 38 -8.11 -1.15 -13.81
C ALA A 38 -7.24 -0.53 -12.70
N GLU A 39 -6.89 0.75 -12.81
CA GLU A 39 -6.17 1.50 -11.77
C GLU A 39 -6.95 1.53 -10.45
N ALA A 40 -8.27 1.75 -10.50
CA ALA A 40 -9.11 1.75 -9.30
C ALA A 40 -9.24 0.36 -8.66
N LYS A 41 -9.28 -0.71 -9.47
CA LYS A 41 -9.31 -2.09 -8.97
C LYS A 41 -8.00 -2.47 -8.29
N ASP A 42 -6.87 -2.04 -8.85
CA ASP A 42 -5.53 -2.26 -8.28
C ASP A 42 -5.13 -1.17 -7.28
N ALA A 43 -6.03 -0.30 -6.82
CA ALA A 43 -5.69 0.67 -5.78
C ALA A 43 -5.56 -0.02 -4.41
N PRO A 44 -4.61 0.36 -3.55
CA PRO A 44 -4.53 -0.16 -2.19
C PRO A 44 -5.84 0.05 -1.41
N VAL A 45 -6.19 -0.89 -0.53
CA VAL A 45 -7.39 -0.77 0.33
C VAL A 45 -7.11 0.08 1.57
N THR A 46 -5.86 0.10 2.01
CA THR A 46 -5.43 0.86 3.17
C THR A 46 -5.11 2.30 2.77
N PRO A 47 -5.40 3.29 3.63
CA PRO A 47 -4.98 4.67 3.38
C PRO A 47 -3.46 4.82 3.24
N TYR A 48 -3.02 5.58 2.22
CA TYR A 48 -1.60 5.83 1.96
C TYR A 48 -0.84 6.42 3.15
N ALA A 49 -1.46 7.29 3.95
CA ALA A 49 -0.81 7.85 5.14
C ALA A 49 -0.34 6.76 6.12
N TYR A 50 -1.13 5.69 6.27
CA TYR A 50 -0.78 4.57 7.14
C TYR A 50 0.32 3.71 6.51
N MET A 51 0.22 3.40 5.21
CA MET A 51 1.27 2.65 4.50
C MET A 51 2.61 3.42 4.43
N GLN A 52 2.59 4.74 4.29
CA GLN A 52 3.78 5.58 4.33
C GLN A 52 4.47 5.51 5.69
N ARG A 53 3.70 5.62 6.78
CA ARG A 53 4.24 5.56 8.15
C ARG A 53 5.02 4.26 8.43
N TRP A 54 4.51 3.13 7.94
CA TRP A 54 5.06 1.81 8.26
C TRP A 54 6.03 1.27 7.22
N ALA A 55 5.75 1.45 5.94
CA ALA A 55 6.51 0.83 4.85
C ALA A 55 7.02 1.84 3.80
N ALA A 56 6.84 3.15 4.01
CA ALA A 56 7.26 4.19 3.07
C ALA A 56 6.73 4.01 1.63
N VAL A 57 5.52 3.44 1.50
CA VAL A 57 4.87 3.25 0.19
C VAL A 57 4.56 4.62 -0.45
N PRO A 58 5.01 4.89 -1.68
CA PRO A 58 4.75 6.17 -2.33
C PRO A 58 3.28 6.32 -2.70
N PHE A 59 2.81 7.58 -2.74
CA PHE A 59 1.46 7.87 -3.19
C PHE A 59 1.28 7.46 -4.65
N GLY A 60 0.14 6.84 -4.96
CA GLY A 60 -0.15 6.32 -6.30
C GLY A 60 0.48 4.97 -6.60
N ALA A 61 1.18 4.33 -5.65
CA ALA A 61 1.63 2.95 -5.81
C ALA A 61 0.44 2.01 -5.98
N SER A 62 0.51 1.15 -6.99
CA SER A 62 -0.49 0.10 -7.17
C SER A 62 -0.50 -0.85 -5.97
N ARG A 63 -1.59 -1.56 -5.71
CA ARG A 63 -1.73 -2.54 -4.61
C ARG A 63 -0.64 -3.59 -4.71
N THR A 64 -0.37 -4.09 -5.91
CA THR A 64 0.72 -5.04 -6.15
C THR A 64 2.08 -4.46 -5.75
N GLN A 65 2.35 -3.20 -6.09
CA GLN A 65 3.58 -2.52 -5.70
C GLN A 65 3.64 -2.30 -4.18
N ALA A 66 2.52 -1.89 -3.56
CA ALA A 66 2.40 -1.69 -2.12
C ALA A 66 2.68 -2.99 -1.35
N ILE A 67 2.05 -4.10 -1.77
CA ILE A 67 2.30 -5.45 -1.21
C ILE A 67 3.79 -5.78 -1.26
N ARG A 68 4.43 -5.62 -2.43
CA ARG A 68 5.86 -5.90 -2.58
C ARG A 68 6.71 -5.08 -1.61
N ILE A 69 6.46 -3.78 -1.50
CA ILE A 69 7.18 -2.87 -0.58
C ILE A 69 6.96 -3.29 0.88
N ILE A 70 5.70 -3.56 1.26
CA ILE A 70 5.34 -3.99 2.62
C ILE A 70 6.03 -5.31 2.96
N THR A 71 6.05 -6.28 2.04
CA THR A 71 6.75 -7.56 2.24
C THR A 71 8.23 -7.36 2.50
N SER A 72 8.93 -6.57 1.67
CA SER A 72 10.35 -6.28 1.89
C SER A 72 10.59 -5.54 3.21
N ALA A 73 9.72 -4.60 3.57
CA ALA A 73 9.81 -3.91 4.86
C ALA A 73 9.60 -4.88 6.05
N LEU A 74 8.68 -5.83 5.90
CA LEU A 74 8.39 -6.85 6.91
C LEU A 74 9.56 -7.80 7.12
N GLU A 75 10.21 -8.26 6.05
CA GLU A 75 11.42 -9.09 6.13
C GLU A 75 12.53 -8.37 6.92
N CYS A 76 12.81 -7.12 6.58
CA CYS A 76 13.77 -6.29 7.31
C CYS A 76 13.39 -6.13 8.80
N ALA A 77 12.11 -5.91 9.10
CA ALA A 77 11.62 -5.76 10.47
C ALA A 77 11.75 -7.08 11.26
N ARG A 78 11.43 -8.22 10.65
CA ARG A 78 11.59 -9.56 11.26
C ARG A 78 13.04 -9.86 11.59
N VAL A 79 13.97 -9.59 10.66
CA VAL A 79 15.41 -9.77 10.91
C VAL A 79 15.87 -8.91 12.09
N ARG A 80 15.39 -7.67 12.19
CA ARG A 80 15.72 -6.78 13.32
C ARG A 80 15.14 -7.29 14.64
N ALA A 81 13.87 -7.67 14.65
CA ALA A 81 13.19 -8.20 15.83
C ALA A 81 13.79 -9.55 16.30
N ALA A 82 14.25 -10.37 15.37
CA ALA A 82 14.88 -11.66 15.67
C ALA A 82 16.13 -11.53 16.55
N ARG A 83 16.83 -10.39 16.51
CA ARG A 83 17.97 -10.09 17.41
C ARG A 83 17.59 -10.16 18.88
N TYR A 84 16.31 -9.94 19.19
CA TYR A 84 15.79 -9.96 20.54
C TYR A 84 15.34 -11.35 21.01
N SER A 85 15.30 -12.35 20.13
CA SER A 85 14.81 -13.71 20.48
C SER A 85 15.65 -14.40 21.57
N ARG A 86 16.94 -14.05 21.67
CA ARG A 86 17.88 -14.57 22.67
C ARG A 86 18.55 -13.48 23.50
N ALA A 87 18.12 -12.23 23.34
CA ALA A 87 18.66 -11.12 24.10
C ALA A 87 18.08 -11.12 25.52
N GLY A 88 18.95 -10.99 26.51
CA GLY A 88 18.55 -10.78 27.90
C GLY A 88 17.77 -9.48 28.11
N GLU A 89 17.58 -9.09 29.37
CA GLU A 89 16.87 -7.86 29.68
C GLU A 89 17.57 -6.62 29.08
N PRO A 90 16.80 -5.63 28.59
CA PRO A 90 17.38 -4.39 28.10
C PRO A 90 18.18 -3.69 29.20
N CYS A 91 19.37 -3.20 28.87
CA CYS A 91 20.26 -2.54 29.84
C CYS A 91 19.71 -1.21 30.41
N ASN A 92 18.70 -0.61 29.75
CA ASN A 92 18.01 0.59 30.22
C ASN A 92 16.64 0.75 29.51
N TRP A 93 15.86 1.73 29.97
CA TRP A 93 14.55 2.07 29.41
C TRP A 93 14.59 2.41 27.90
N SER A 94 15.64 3.09 27.43
CA SER A 94 15.74 3.48 26.01
C SER A 94 15.89 2.24 25.12
N ALA A 95 16.76 1.31 25.52
CA ALA A 95 16.92 0.02 24.85
C ALA A 95 15.61 -0.79 24.86
N ALA A 96 14.88 -0.80 25.98
CA ALA A 96 13.57 -1.44 26.08
C ALA A 96 12.55 -0.82 25.12
N LYS A 97 12.52 0.51 25.02
CA LYS A 97 11.64 1.25 24.10
C LYS A 97 11.93 0.91 22.64
N HIS A 98 13.20 0.90 22.24
CA HIS A 98 13.59 0.53 20.86
C HIS A 98 13.21 -0.91 20.53
N ARG A 99 13.45 -1.85 21.45
CA ARG A 99 13.03 -3.24 21.32
C ARG A 99 11.52 -3.37 21.13
N SER A 100 10.74 -2.68 21.96
CA SER A 100 9.27 -2.65 21.83
C SER A 100 8.82 -2.07 20.48
N ALA A 101 9.43 -0.97 20.04
CA ALA A 101 9.10 -0.33 18.76
C ALA A 101 9.38 -1.24 17.57
N ASP A 102 10.50 -1.96 17.57
CA ASP A 102 10.84 -2.91 16.49
C ASP A 102 9.90 -4.12 16.46
N ILE A 103 9.49 -4.64 17.62
CA ILE A 103 8.48 -5.71 17.71
C ILE A 103 7.12 -5.22 17.19
N MET A 104 6.68 -4.04 17.62
CA MET A 104 5.43 -3.43 17.15
C MET A 104 5.45 -3.15 15.64
N ARG A 105 6.62 -2.86 15.08
CA ARG A 105 6.79 -2.68 13.63
C ARG A 105 6.51 -3.94 12.83
N VAL A 106 6.90 -5.10 13.34
CA VAL A 106 6.54 -6.39 12.71
C VAL A 106 5.02 -6.55 12.68
N ALA A 107 4.34 -6.39 13.83
CA ALA A 107 2.90 -6.54 13.91
C ALA A 107 2.13 -5.56 13.00
N GLY A 108 2.56 -4.29 12.94
CA GLY A 108 1.96 -3.29 12.06
C GLY A 108 2.11 -3.62 10.58
N LEU A 109 3.27 -4.13 10.17
CA LEU A 109 3.53 -4.54 8.79
C LEU A 109 2.78 -5.82 8.41
N GLU A 110 2.61 -6.76 9.35
CA GLU A 110 1.79 -7.97 9.15
C GLU A 110 0.32 -7.62 8.95
N ALA A 111 -0.23 -6.72 9.78
CA ALA A 111 -1.60 -6.25 9.63
C ALA A 111 -1.83 -5.56 8.28
N LEU A 112 -0.88 -4.72 7.84
CA LEU A 112 -0.89 -4.09 6.53
C LEU A 112 -0.90 -5.12 5.39
N LEU A 113 0.02 -6.08 5.45
CA LEU A 113 0.13 -7.11 4.42
C LEU A 113 -1.13 -7.96 4.34
N ALA A 114 -1.70 -8.33 5.49
CA ALA A 114 -2.94 -9.09 5.55
C ALA A 114 -4.12 -8.32 4.93
N ALA A 115 -4.25 -7.01 5.22
CA ALA A 115 -5.31 -6.18 4.65
C ALA A 115 -5.20 -6.09 3.11
N GLU A 116 -4.01 -5.81 2.58
CA GLU A 116 -3.82 -5.67 1.13
C GLU A 116 -3.94 -7.00 0.37
N THR A 117 -3.48 -8.10 0.97
CA THR A 117 -3.61 -9.44 0.36
C THR A 117 -5.04 -9.93 0.35
N ALA A 118 -5.81 -9.73 1.44
CA ALA A 118 -7.25 -9.99 1.46
C ALA A 118 -8.00 -9.15 0.41
N GLY A 119 -7.58 -7.90 0.23
CA GLY A 119 -8.13 -7.02 -0.80
C GLY A 119 -7.89 -7.49 -2.24
N ARG A 120 -6.89 -8.34 -2.51
CA ARG A 120 -6.56 -8.85 -3.85
C ARG A 120 -7.62 -9.80 -4.42
N GLY A 121 -8.34 -10.52 -3.55
CA GLY A 121 -9.39 -11.47 -3.93
C GLY A 121 -10.81 -10.90 -4.00
N ALA A 122 -10.98 -9.60 -3.70
CA ALA A 122 -12.25 -8.88 -3.68
C ALA A 122 -12.41 -7.91 -4.87
#